data_AF-A0A3E0KBH2-F1
#
_entry.id   AF-A0A3E0KBH2-F1
#
_cell.length_a   1.000
_cell.length_b   1.000
_cell.length_c   1.000
_cell.angle_alpha   90.00
_cell.angle_beta   90.00
_cell.angle_gamma   90.00
#
_symmetry.space_group_name_H-M   'P 1'
#
loop_
_entity.id
_entity.type
_entity.pdbx_description
1 polymer ?
#
loop_
_entity_poly.entity_id
_entity_poly.type
_entity_poly.pdbx_seq_one_letter_code
_entity_poly.pdbx_strand_id
1 'polypeptide(L)'
;MKRSNSKSNVDWRRAVTIGVLTFFVAVAFAFPSGRATETLGLFPAVLTLLVIILVGIAFDIVGVAAAAADEKPFHAMAAARRPGARQAIWIVRNADAVVSFCNDVVGDVAGTLSGAAGAAIVVRVLALRPGLDETLMSVLMVGLVAALTVGGKAAGKGFALNQSTNIVYAAARVLYILEKAGLVRLQVRRSRRPARNAH
;
A
#
# COMPACT_ATOMS: atom_id res chain seq x y z
N MET A 1 26.70 31.20 -9.43
CA MET A 1 25.62 30.63 -8.58
C MET A 1 24.33 30.61 -9.43
N LYS A 2 24.00 29.46 -10.05
CA LYS A 2 22.93 29.38 -11.07
C LYS A 2 21.81 28.47 -10.55
N ARG A 3 20.67 29.08 -10.18
CA ARG A 3 19.39 28.40 -9.89
C ARG A 3 18.98 27.60 -11.12
N SER A 4 18.82 26.28 -10.99
CA SER A 4 18.14 25.45 -12.00
C SER A 4 16.74 25.12 -11.51
N ASN A 5 15.78 25.82 -12.14
CA ASN A 5 14.35 25.66 -11.98
C ASN A 5 13.94 24.39 -12.73
N SER A 6 13.83 23.26 -12.03
CA SER A 6 13.29 22.02 -12.60
C SER A 6 11.77 22.03 -12.44
N LYS A 7 11.06 22.49 -13.48
CA LYS A 7 9.63 22.22 -13.65
C LYS A 7 9.43 20.70 -13.68
N SER A 8 9.06 20.11 -12.56
CA SER A 8 8.52 18.76 -12.51
C SER A 8 7.17 18.80 -13.24
N ASN A 9 7.16 18.38 -14.51
CA ASN A 9 5.92 17.96 -15.15
C ASN A 9 5.45 16.72 -14.39
N VAL A 10 4.69 16.94 -13.31
CA VAL A 10 3.88 15.90 -12.69
C VAL A 10 2.97 15.40 -13.81
N ASP A 11 3.23 14.19 -14.29
CA ASP A 11 2.41 13.55 -15.32
C ASP A 11 1.00 13.40 -14.75
N TRP A 12 0.16 14.41 -14.97
CA TRP A 12 -1.24 14.46 -14.53
C TRP A 12 -2.00 13.19 -14.92
N ARG A 13 -1.61 12.59 -16.06
CA ARG A 13 -2.10 11.28 -16.53
C ARG A 13 -1.79 10.14 -15.55
N ARG A 14 -0.60 10.12 -14.92
CA ARG A 14 -0.24 9.10 -13.91
C ARG A 14 -1.00 9.31 -12.61
N ALA A 15 -1.15 10.55 -12.16
CA ALA A 15 -1.95 10.88 -10.98
C ALA A 15 -3.42 10.47 -11.17
N VAL A 16 -4.00 10.77 -12.34
CA VAL A 16 -5.37 10.35 -12.70
C VAL A 16 -5.47 8.83 -12.83
N THR A 17 -4.48 8.15 -13.43
CA THR A 17 -4.51 6.69 -13.56
C THR A 17 -4.44 6.00 -12.20
N ILE A 18 -3.59 6.50 -11.31
CA ILE A 18 -3.46 6.00 -9.94
C ILE A 18 -4.74 6.27 -9.15
N GLY A 19 -5.30 7.49 -9.25
CA GLY A 19 -6.57 7.84 -8.59
C GLY A 19 -7.75 7.00 -9.10
N VAL A 20 -7.85 6.77 -10.41
CA VAL A 20 -8.90 5.94 -11.02
C VAL A 20 -8.72 4.46 -10.64
N LEU A 21 -7.50 3.92 -10.69
CA LEU A 21 -7.23 2.55 -10.27
C LEU A 21 -7.56 2.35 -8.78
N THR A 22 -7.17 3.31 -7.95
CA THR A 22 -7.44 3.31 -6.51
C THR A 22 -8.93 3.42 -6.23
N PHE A 23 -9.66 4.25 -6.98
CA PHE A 23 -11.12 4.31 -6.95
C PHE A 23 -11.76 2.97 -7.31
N PHE A 24 -11.31 2.31 -8.39
CA PHE A 24 -11.85 0.99 -8.77
C PHE A 24 -11.48 -0.12 -7.78
N VAL A 25 -10.28 -0.09 -7.18
CA VAL A 25 -9.89 -1.02 -6.10
C VAL A 25 -10.73 -0.77 -4.85
N ALA A 26 -10.93 0.50 -4.46
CA ALA A 26 -11.78 0.87 -3.33
C ALA A 26 -13.24 0.46 -3.57
N VAL A 27 -13.79 0.69 -4.77
CA VAL A 27 -15.15 0.27 -5.15
C VAL A 27 -15.27 -1.26 -5.19
N ALA A 28 -14.27 -1.97 -5.73
CA ALA A 28 -14.25 -3.43 -5.78
C ALA A 28 -14.11 -4.08 -4.40
N PHE A 29 -13.39 -3.47 -3.47
CA PHE A 29 -13.32 -3.91 -2.06
C PHE A 29 -14.51 -3.47 -1.22
N ALA A 30 -15.13 -2.32 -1.54
CA ALA A 30 -16.31 -1.80 -0.85
C ALA A 30 -17.59 -2.55 -1.23
N PHE A 31 -17.72 -3.03 -2.47
CA PHE A 31 -18.92 -3.75 -2.93
C PHE A 31 -19.24 -5.02 -2.11
N PRO A 32 -18.27 -5.90 -1.81
CA PRO A 32 -18.47 -7.04 -0.91
C PRO A 32 -18.63 -6.60 0.54
N SER A 33 -17.84 -5.61 0.98
CA SER A 33 -17.80 -5.17 2.39
C SER A 33 -19.09 -4.48 2.85
N GLY A 34 -19.70 -3.66 2.00
CA GLY A 34 -20.99 -3.00 2.29
C GLY A 34 -22.14 -4.00 2.41
N ARG A 35 -22.22 -4.98 1.50
CA ARG A 35 -23.24 -6.05 1.53
C ARG A 35 -23.05 -7.02 2.68
N ALA A 36 -21.79 -7.30 3.05
CA ALA A 36 -21.45 -8.08 4.24
C ALA A 36 -21.86 -7.33 5.52
N THR A 37 -21.67 -6.01 5.58
CA THR A 37 -21.99 -5.23 6.78
C THR A 37 -23.49 -5.00 6.99
N GLU A 38 -24.30 -4.95 5.92
CA GLU A 38 -25.76 -4.84 6.02
C GLU A 38 -26.44 -6.12 6.52
N THR A 39 -25.83 -7.29 6.29
CA THR A 39 -26.42 -8.59 6.65
C THR A 39 -25.75 -9.25 7.86
N LEU A 40 -24.57 -8.81 8.26
CA LEU A 40 -23.78 -9.47 9.30
C LEU A 40 -23.65 -8.59 10.56
N GLY A 41 -23.59 -9.22 11.74
CA GLY A 41 -23.57 -8.54 13.04
C GLY A 41 -22.35 -7.64 13.31
N LEU A 42 -22.23 -7.12 14.53
CA LEU A 42 -21.11 -6.24 14.94
C LEU A 42 -19.71 -6.84 14.67
N PHE A 43 -19.57 -8.17 14.80
CA PHE A 43 -18.29 -8.88 14.66
C PHE A 43 -17.63 -8.70 13.28
N PRO A 44 -18.30 -9.01 12.15
CA PRO A 44 -17.72 -8.80 10.81
C PRO A 44 -17.45 -7.35 10.44
N ALA A 45 -18.21 -6.38 10.99
CA ALA A 45 -17.92 -4.97 10.78
C ALA A 45 -16.56 -4.58 11.39
N VAL A 46 -16.31 -5.00 12.64
CA VAL A 46 -15.01 -4.81 13.32
C VAL A 46 -13.89 -5.56 12.60
N LEU A 47 -14.16 -6.80 12.14
CA LEU A 47 -13.18 -7.57 11.37
C LEU A 47 -12.77 -6.85 10.08
N THR A 48 -13.75 -6.31 9.34
CA THR A 48 -13.52 -5.57 8.10
C THR A 48 -12.68 -4.32 8.35
N LEU A 49 -12.99 -3.58 9.42
CA LEU A 49 -12.19 -2.42 9.86
C LEU A 49 -10.74 -2.83 10.16
N LEU A 50 -10.52 -3.91 10.90
CA LEU A 50 -9.19 -4.40 11.21
C LEU A 50 -8.42 -4.79 9.95
N VAL A 51 -9.06 -5.45 8.99
CA VAL A 51 -8.44 -5.79 7.70
C VAL A 51 -8.01 -4.53 6.94
N ILE A 52 -8.86 -3.49 6.88
CA ILE A 52 -8.53 -2.21 6.22
C ILE A 52 -7.28 -1.58 6.86
N ILE A 53 -7.23 -1.51 8.20
CA ILE A 53 -6.09 -0.94 8.94
C ILE A 53 -4.82 -1.76 8.68
N LEU A 54 -4.90 -3.10 8.77
CA LEU A 54 -3.76 -3.99 8.55
C LEU A 54 -3.20 -3.89 7.13
N VAL A 55 -4.08 -3.78 6.12
CA VAL A 55 -3.66 -3.56 4.74
C VAL A 55 -2.92 -2.22 4.63
N GLY A 56 -3.46 -1.14 5.20
CA GLY A 56 -2.79 0.17 5.22
C GLY A 56 -1.40 0.13 5.86
N ILE A 57 -1.26 -0.57 7.00
CA ILE A 57 0.04 -0.77 7.66
C ILE A 57 1.00 -1.61 6.81
N ALA A 58 0.51 -2.68 6.17
CA ALA A 58 1.34 -3.52 5.31
C ALA A 58 1.91 -2.73 4.12
N PHE A 59 1.11 -1.88 3.50
CA PHE A 59 1.58 -0.99 2.42
C PHE A 59 2.56 0.07 2.95
N ASP A 60 2.35 0.63 4.15
CA ASP A 60 3.31 1.53 4.80
C ASP A 60 4.69 0.86 4.97
N ILE A 61 4.71 -0.38 5.47
CA ILE A 61 5.92 -1.19 5.64
C ILE A 61 6.63 -1.41 4.30
N VAL A 62 5.87 -1.67 3.22
CA VAL A 62 6.44 -1.81 1.87
C VAL A 62 7.06 -0.51 1.39
N GLY A 63 6.40 0.64 1.63
CA GLY A 63 6.95 1.96 1.30
C GLY A 63 8.25 2.25 2.04
N VAL A 64 8.26 2.04 3.36
CA VAL A 64 9.46 2.24 4.20
C VAL A 64 10.58 1.30 3.78
N ALA A 65 10.28 0.03 3.50
CA ALA A 65 11.26 -0.93 3.01
C ALA A 65 11.81 -0.54 1.63
N ALA A 66 10.97 -0.03 0.72
CA ALA A 66 11.39 0.44 -0.60
C ALA A 66 12.35 1.63 -0.52
N ALA A 67 12.12 2.55 0.44
CA ALA A 67 13.01 3.67 0.70
C ALA A 67 14.35 3.24 1.34
N ALA A 68 14.35 2.17 2.13
CA ALA A 68 15.51 1.71 2.88
C ALA A 68 16.34 0.62 2.17
N ALA A 69 15.86 0.05 1.06
CA ALA A 69 16.52 -1.08 0.41
C ALA A 69 17.62 -0.64 -0.57
N ASP A 70 18.75 -1.36 -0.54
CA ASP A 70 19.87 -1.15 -1.47
C ASP A 70 19.70 -1.90 -2.80
N GLU A 71 20.17 -1.33 -3.92
CA GLU A 71 20.15 -1.99 -5.23
C GLU A 71 21.09 -3.21 -5.34
N LYS A 72 22.20 -3.20 -4.58
CA LYS A 72 23.29 -4.21 -4.65
C LYS A 72 22.80 -5.66 -4.51
N PRO A 73 22.04 -6.05 -3.46
CA PRO A 73 21.54 -7.41 -3.31
C PRO A 73 20.66 -7.85 -4.49
N PHE A 74 19.87 -6.94 -5.07
CA PHE A 74 18.98 -7.27 -6.19
C PHE A 74 19.72 -7.48 -7.51
N HIS A 75 20.85 -6.80 -7.73
CA HIS A 75 21.71 -7.08 -8.88
C HIS A 75 22.30 -8.48 -8.84
N ALA A 76 22.75 -8.95 -7.67
CA ALA A 76 23.21 -10.32 -7.48
C ALA A 76 22.08 -11.33 -7.74
N MET A 77 20.87 -11.06 -7.23
CA MET A 77 19.68 -11.90 -7.49
C MET A 77 19.30 -11.94 -8.98
N ALA A 78 19.44 -10.81 -9.69
CA ALA A 78 19.17 -10.73 -11.12
C ALA A 78 20.23 -11.48 -11.95
N ALA A 79 21.50 -11.45 -11.54
CA ALA A 79 22.56 -12.26 -12.15
C ALA A 79 22.30 -13.76 -11.96
N ALA A 80 21.81 -14.15 -10.78
CA ALA A 80 21.35 -15.51 -10.47
C ALA A 80 19.98 -15.87 -11.10
N ARG A 81 19.40 -15.00 -11.93
CA ARG A 81 18.10 -15.19 -12.60
C ARG A 81 16.94 -15.52 -11.65
N ARG A 82 16.95 -14.99 -10.43
CA ARG A 82 15.84 -15.14 -9.48
C ARG A 82 14.58 -14.43 -10.03
N PRO A 83 13.40 -15.07 -10.00
CA PRO A 83 12.15 -14.44 -10.45
C PRO A 83 11.80 -13.25 -9.56
N GLY A 84 11.38 -12.13 -10.15
CA GLY A 84 11.09 -10.89 -9.40
C GLY A 84 12.31 -9.98 -9.17
N ALA A 85 13.54 -10.42 -9.43
CA ALA A 85 14.73 -9.61 -9.14
C ALA A 85 14.77 -8.29 -9.95
N ARG A 86 14.27 -8.29 -11.19
CA ARG A 86 14.21 -7.08 -12.02
C ARG A 86 13.15 -6.10 -11.53
N GLN A 87 12.02 -6.61 -11.05
CA GLN A 87 10.94 -5.84 -10.45
C GLN A 87 11.44 -5.20 -9.15
N ALA A 88 12.25 -5.90 -8.36
CA ALA A 88 12.86 -5.34 -7.15
C ALA A 88 13.80 -4.16 -7.47
N ILE A 89 14.67 -4.31 -8.49
CA ILE A 89 15.50 -3.19 -8.98
C ILE A 89 14.64 -2.01 -9.44
N TRP A 90 13.51 -2.29 -10.12
CA TRP A 90 12.59 -1.24 -10.54
C TRP A 90 11.94 -0.52 -9.35
N ILE A 91 11.52 -1.25 -8.31
CA ILE A 91 10.95 -0.67 -7.08
C ILE A 91 11.96 0.28 -6.43
N VAL A 92 13.20 -0.17 -6.20
CA VAL A 92 14.24 0.66 -5.55
C VAL A 92 14.58 1.89 -6.38
N ARG A 93 14.65 1.75 -7.72
CA ARG A 93 14.92 2.90 -8.62
C ARG A 93 13.78 3.91 -8.71
N ASN A 94 12.56 3.48 -8.40
CA ASN A 94 11.38 4.34 -8.38
C ASN A 94 10.84 4.47 -6.96
N ALA A 95 11.71 4.39 -5.95
CA ALA A 95 11.31 4.36 -4.54
C ALA A 95 10.39 5.55 -4.19
N ASP A 96 10.71 6.76 -4.65
CA ASP A 96 9.87 7.95 -4.41
C ASP A 96 8.42 7.77 -4.87
N ALA A 97 8.22 7.18 -6.06
CA ALA A 97 6.88 6.94 -6.60
C ALA A 97 6.16 5.81 -5.84
N VAL A 98 6.90 4.77 -5.43
CA VAL A 98 6.34 3.65 -4.65
C VAL A 98 5.96 4.11 -3.24
N VAL A 99 6.81 4.92 -2.60
CA VAL A 99 6.55 5.51 -1.28
C VAL A 99 5.31 6.39 -1.32
N SER A 100 5.20 7.30 -2.29
CA SER A 100 4.02 8.15 -2.40
C SER A 100 2.75 7.35 -2.70
N PHE A 101 2.81 6.33 -3.56
CA PHE A 101 1.68 5.45 -3.79
C PHE A 101 1.27 4.68 -2.52
N CYS A 102 2.22 4.04 -1.84
CA CYS A 102 1.92 3.20 -0.69
C CYS A 102 1.52 4.00 0.55
N ASN A 103 2.16 5.14 0.80
CA ASN A 103 1.90 5.93 1.99
C ASN A 103 0.77 6.93 1.77
N ASP A 104 0.79 7.68 0.67
CA ASP A 104 -0.18 8.76 0.46
C ASP A 104 -1.48 8.17 -0.10
N VAL A 105 -1.41 7.48 -1.26
CA VAL A 105 -2.63 7.01 -1.92
C VAL A 105 -3.31 5.88 -1.15
N VAL A 106 -2.57 4.80 -0.84
CA VAL A 106 -3.16 3.67 -0.10
C VAL A 106 -3.44 4.04 1.35
N GLY A 107 -2.59 4.87 1.97
CA GLY A 107 -2.81 5.34 3.33
C GLY A 107 -4.05 6.23 3.47
N ASP A 108 -4.26 7.18 2.56
CA ASP A 108 -5.45 8.06 2.59
C ASP A 108 -6.74 7.26 2.37
N VAL A 109 -6.70 6.26 1.47
CA VAL A 109 -7.84 5.37 1.22
C VAL A 109 -8.12 4.50 2.44
N ALA A 110 -7.09 3.88 3.02
CA ALA A 110 -7.25 3.08 4.24
C ALA A 110 -7.76 3.93 5.41
N GLY A 111 -7.27 5.17 5.56
CA GLY A 111 -7.73 6.12 6.58
C GLY A 111 -9.20 6.51 6.37
N THR A 112 -9.58 6.84 5.14
CA THR A 112 -10.96 7.24 4.81
C THR A 112 -11.94 6.08 4.97
N LEU A 113 -11.59 4.89 4.46
CA LEU A 113 -12.43 3.70 4.59
C LEU A 113 -12.55 3.24 6.04
N SER A 114 -11.46 3.28 6.82
CA SER A 114 -11.49 2.91 8.24
C SER A 114 -12.30 3.90 9.07
N GLY A 115 -12.26 5.21 8.76
CA GLY A 115 -13.12 6.22 9.36
C GLY A 115 -14.60 5.97 9.06
N ALA A 116 -14.95 5.74 7.79
CA ALA A 116 -16.32 5.42 7.38
C ALA A 116 -16.84 4.12 8.03
N ALA A 117 -16.02 3.08 8.05
CA ALA A 117 -16.35 1.82 8.72
C ALA A 117 -16.50 2.00 10.24
N GLY A 118 -15.63 2.81 10.86
CA GLY A 118 -15.70 3.15 12.27
C GLY A 118 -17.01 3.85 12.64
N ALA A 119 -17.42 4.85 11.83
CA ALA A 119 -18.70 5.53 12.00
C ALA A 119 -19.89 4.57 11.86
N ALA A 120 -19.88 3.69 10.85
CA ALA A 120 -20.92 2.68 10.66
C ALA A 120 -21.03 1.71 11.86
N ILE A 121 -19.89 1.33 12.46
CA ILE A 121 -19.86 0.52 13.68
C ILE A 121 -20.50 1.27 14.85
N VAL A 122 -20.17 2.55 15.06
CA VAL A 122 -20.75 3.36 16.14
C VAL A 122 -22.27 3.43 16.02
N VAL A 123 -22.79 3.73 14.83
CA VAL A 123 -24.24 3.75 14.56
C VAL A 123 -24.89 2.41 14.91
N ARG A 124 -24.24 1.30 14.54
CA ARG A 124 -24.76 -0.05 14.84
C ARG A 124 -24.74 -0.37 16.34
N VAL A 125 -23.71 0.04 17.05
CA VAL A 125 -23.61 -0.13 18.51
C VAL A 125 -24.72 0.65 19.22
N LEU A 126 -24.96 1.90 18.81
CA LEU A 126 -26.02 2.73 19.38
C LEU A 126 -27.42 2.15 19.12
N ALA A 127 -27.65 1.58 17.93
CA ALA A 127 -28.90 0.89 17.61
C ALA A 127 -29.16 -0.34 18.51
N LEU A 128 -28.11 -1.04 18.94
CA LEU A 128 -28.22 -2.19 19.85
C LEU A 128 -28.27 -1.78 21.33
N ARG A 129 -27.74 -0.60 21.68
CA ARG A 129 -27.63 -0.09 23.05
C ARG A 129 -28.00 1.41 23.10
N PRO A 130 -29.29 1.75 23.00
CA PRO A 130 -29.77 3.14 22.84
C PRO A 130 -29.54 4.07 24.04
N GLY A 131 -28.89 3.61 25.12
CA GLY A 131 -28.53 4.43 26.29
C GLY A 131 -27.08 4.92 26.32
N LEU A 132 -26.29 4.67 25.28
CA LEU A 132 -24.91 5.14 25.19
C LEU A 132 -24.85 6.53 24.55
N ASP A 133 -23.94 7.38 25.04
CA ASP A 133 -23.66 8.68 24.44
C ASP A 133 -22.93 8.51 23.10
N GLU A 134 -23.57 9.00 22.02
CA GLU A 134 -23.07 8.97 20.66
C GLU A 134 -21.72 9.69 20.52
N THR A 135 -21.56 10.81 21.23
CA THR A 135 -20.33 11.61 21.16
C THR A 135 -19.17 10.83 21.76
N LEU A 136 -19.39 10.25 22.94
CA LEU A 136 -18.38 9.44 23.63
C LEU A 136 -17.99 8.22 22.77
N MET A 137 -18.95 7.51 22.20
CA MET A 137 -18.66 6.33 21.35
C MET A 137 -17.90 6.71 20.09
N SER A 138 -18.25 7.83 19.45
CA SER A 138 -17.55 8.34 18.26
C SER A 138 -16.10 8.72 18.57
N VAL A 139 -15.87 9.43 19.68
CA VAL A 139 -14.52 9.82 20.11
C VAL A 139 -13.68 8.60 20.45
N LEU A 140 -14.24 7.64 21.18
CA LEU A 140 -13.55 6.39 21.51
C LEU A 140 -13.20 5.61 20.24
N MET A 141 -14.10 5.56 19.26
CA MET A 141 -13.87 4.86 18.01
C MET A 141 -12.78 5.51 17.17
N VAL A 142 -12.82 6.83 17.01
CA VAL A 142 -11.76 7.58 16.31
C VAL A 142 -10.42 7.40 17.02
N GLY A 143 -10.39 7.50 18.34
CA GLY A 143 -9.19 7.29 19.15
C GLY A 143 -8.62 5.88 18.99
N LEU A 144 -9.48 4.85 18.99
CA LEU A 144 -9.09 3.46 18.79
C LEU A 144 -8.50 3.24 17.39
N VAL A 145 -9.18 3.73 16.35
CA VAL A 145 -8.70 3.61 14.96
C VAL A 145 -7.37 4.34 14.79
N ALA A 146 -7.23 5.54 15.35
CA ALA A 146 -5.98 6.29 15.32
C ALA A 146 -4.85 5.56 16.05
N ALA A 147 -5.10 5.06 17.27
CA ALA A 147 -4.10 4.32 18.05
C ALA A 147 -3.64 3.05 17.34
N LEU A 148 -4.56 2.27 16.78
CA LEU A 148 -4.23 1.07 16.00
C LEU A 148 -3.45 1.40 14.74
N THR A 149 -3.85 2.43 14.01
CA THR A 149 -3.20 2.81 12.75
C THR A 149 -1.81 3.37 12.98
N VAL A 150 -1.68 4.37 13.86
CA VAL A 150 -0.40 5.03 14.14
C VAL A 150 0.54 4.10 14.93
N GLY A 151 0.02 3.40 15.93
CA GLY A 151 0.80 2.43 16.71
C GLY A 151 1.27 1.24 15.88
N GLY A 152 0.40 0.71 15.01
CA GLY A 152 0.75 -0.37 14.10
C GLY A 152 1.84 0.02 13.08
N LYS A 153 1.73 1.21 12.48
CA LYS A 153 2.80 1.75 11.62
C LYS A 153 4.12 1.92 12.37
N ALA A 154 4.09 2.47 13.60
CA ALA A 154 5.29 2.65 14.41
C ALA A 154 5.99 1.31 14.72
N ALA A 155 5.22 0.28 15.10
CA ALA A 155 5.75 -1.06 15.34
C ALA A 155 6.34 -1.69 14.06
N GLY A 156 5.68 -1.49 12.91
CA GLY A 156 6.10 -2.05 11.62
C GLY A 156 7.40 -1.47 11.06
N LYS A 157 7.73 -0.21 11.37
CA LYS A 157 8.93 0.46 10.82
C LYS A 157 10.24 -0.22 11.19
N GLY A 158 10.40 -0.69 12.44
CA GLY A 158 11.61 -1.40 12.87
C GLY A 158 11.81 -2.70 12.06
N PHE A 159 10.73 -3.44 11.81
CA PHE A 159 10.74 -4.63 10.96
C PHE A 159 11.06 -4.29 9.49
N ALA A 160 10.49 -3.21 8.97
CA ALA A 160 10.72 -2.73 7.61
C ALA A 160 12.19 -2.42 7.34
N LEU A 161 12.87 -1.79 8.30
CA LEU A 161 14.28 -1.42 8.18
C LEU A 161 15.22 -2.62 8.22
N ASN A 162 15.00 -3.55 9.17
CA ASN A 162 15.86 -4.73 9.32
C ASN A 162 15.72 -5.72 8.16
N GLN A 163 14.51 -5.83 7.59
CA GLN A 163 14.22 -6.82 6.54
C GLN A 163 13.87 -6.18 5.18
N SER A 164 14.34 -4.95 4.93
CA SER A 164 14.01 -4.14 3.75
C SER A 164 14.18 -4.90 2.44
N THR A 165 15.30 -5.61 2.29
CA THR A 165 15.61 -6.38 1.08
C THR A 165 14.60 -7.50 0.83
N ASN A 166 14.20 -8.25 1.86
CA ASN A 166 13.23 -9.35 1.69
C ASN A 166 11.82 -8.82 1.45
N ILE A 167 11.43 -7.72 2.10
CA ILE A 167 10.10 -7.11 1.92
C ILE A 167 9.96 -6.59 0.49
N VAL A 168 10.96 -5.85 0.00
CA VAL A 168 10.99 -5.38 -1.39
C VAL A 168 11.03 -6.55 -2.37
N TYR A 169 11.78 -7.61 -2.08
CA TYR A 169 11.78 -8.82 -2.92
C TYR A 169 10.42 -9.53 -2.94
N ALA A 170 9.72 -9.59 -1.82
CA ALA A 170 8.37 -10.15 -1.73
C ALA A 170 7.38 -9.32 -2.56
N ALA A 171 7.39 -7.99 -2.41
CA ALA A 171 6.57 -7.09 -3.21
C ALA A 171 6.88 -7.23 -4.71
N ALA A 172 8.17 -7.32 -5.07
CA ALA A 172 8.62 -7.54 -6.43
C ALA A 172 8.17 -8.89 -7.01
N ARG A 173 8.08 -9.93 -6.18
CA ARG A 173 7.59 -11.25 -6.59
C ARG A 173 6.10 -11.22 -6.87
N VAL A 174 5.31 -10.49 -6.09
CA VAL A 174 3.89 -10.25 -6.37
C VAL A 174 3.74 -9.53 -7.70
N LEU A 175 4.51 -8.45 -7.94
CA LEU A 175 4.50 -7.75 -9.23
C LEU A 175 4.90 -8.66 -10.40
N TYR A 176 5.89 -9.54 -10.21
CA TYR A 176 6.29 -10.51 -11.23
C TYR A 176 5.19 -11.52 -11.58
N ILE A 177 4.43 -11.98 -10.59
CA ILE A 177 3.29 -12.88 -10.80
C ILE A 177 2.18 -12.14 -11.55
N LEU A 178 1.86 -10.90 -11.16
CA LEU A 178 0.87 -10.06 -11.84
C LEU A 178 1.26 -9.74 -13.29
N GLU A 179 2.55 -9.52 -13.55
CA GLU A 179 3.09 -9.33 -14.89
C GLU A 179 2.97 -10.61 -15.73
N LYS A 180 3.27 -11.77 -15.13
CA LYS A 180 3.10 -13.07 -15.80
C LYS A 180 1.63 -13.41 -16.07
N ALA A 181 0.73 -12.98 -15.20
CA ALA A 181 -0.72 -13.10 -15.37
C ALA A 181 -1.29 -12.13 -16.41
N GLY A 182 -0.48 -11.22 -16.97
CA GLY A 182 -0.89 -10.28 -18.01
C GLY A 182 -1.62 -9.03 -17.52
N LEU A 183 -1.77 -8.87 -16.19
CA LEU A 183 -2.48 -7.75 -15.57
C LEU A 183 -1.65 -6.45 -15.54
N VAL A 184 -0.32 -6.57 -15.53
CA VAL A 184 0.59 -5.41 -15.47
C VAL A 184 1.73 -5.58 -16.46
N ARG A 185 1.86 -4.70 -17.46
CA ARG A 185 3.07 -4.63 -18.30
C ARG A 185 4.02 -3.59 -17.75
N LEU A 186 4.88 -3.97 -16.81
CA LEU A 186 6.04 -3.15 -16.50
C LEU A 186 6.96 -3.20 -17.73
N GLN A 187 7.25 -2.06 -18.35
CA GLN A 187 8.35 -1.94 -19.31
C GLN A 187 9.69 -2.08 -18.56
N VAL A 188 9.94 -3.28 -18.02
CA VAL A 188 11.26 -3.66 -17.54
C VAL A 188 12.11 -3.79 -18.79
N ARG A 189 12.72 -2.66 -19.20
CA ARG A 189 13.59 -2.55 -20.36
C ARG A 189 14.56 -3.73 -20.31
N ARG A 190 14.39 -4.70 -21.23
CA ARG A 190 15.35 -5.81 -21.39
C ARG A 190 16.70 -5.15 -21.57
N SER A 191 17.55 -5.16 -20.54
CA SER A 191 18.95 -4.77 -20.69
C SER A 191 19.52 -5.66 -21.80
N ARG A 192 19.69 -5.07 -22.99
CA ARG A 192 20.43 -5.68 -24.08
C ARG A 192 21.83 -5.88 -23.52
N ARG A 193 22.24 -7.14 -23.38
CA ARG A 193 23.65 -7.49 -23.13
C ARG A 193 24.50 -6.72 -24.14
N PRO A 194 25.60 -6.05 -23.75
CA PRO A 194 26.60 -5.67 -24.73
C PRO A 194 27.05 -6.97 -25.39
N ALA A 195 27.00 -7.01 -26.72
CA ALA A 195 27.65 -8.08 -27.46
C ALA A 195 29.12 -8.05 -27.05
N ARG A 196 29.53 -9.08 -26.33
CA ARG A 196 30.93 -9.37 -26.07
C ARG A 196 31.48 -9.83 -27.42
N ASN A 197 31.91 -8.87 -28.23
CA ASN A 197 32.69 -9.16 -29.42
C ASN A 197 33.99 -9.79 -28.93
N ALA A 198 34.09 -11.10 -29.13
CA ALA A 198 35.36 -11.77 -29.26
C ALA A 198 36.02 -11.25 -30.54
N HIS A 199 37.24 -10.74 -30.41
CA HIS A 199 38.41 -10.98 -31.24
C HIS A 199 39.43 -9.86 -30.97
#